data_AF-A0AAN8NLR3-F1
#
_entry.id   AF-A0AAN8NLR3-F1
#
_cell.length_a   1.000
_cell.length_b   1.000
_cell.length_c   1.000
_cell.angle_alpha   90.00
_cell.angle_beta   90.00
_cell.angle_gamma   90.00
#
_symmetry.space_group_name_H-M   'P 1'
#
loop_
_entity.id
_entity.type
_entity.pdbx_description
1 polymer ?
#
loop_
_entity_poly.entity_id
_entity_poly.type
_entity_poly.pdbx_seq_one_letter_code
_entity_poly.pdbx_strand_id
1 'polypeptide(L)'
;MPKPYSKPGAPSLASKKRKRDDNRKDNQIEEITFDRSARQEYLTGFHKRKVARIKAAQEEAEKRGREERIEERKRLREARKEELRLHVEAVNQSLGLNRSDNEEEDEEEESGTGDEGEGGAEAGNGINEESEFVDEEKFTTVTVTTMDEDEDEDEDEEEGAAGDEKDTTDTNKSNEKPKDKKEKEKKPKQKKKKFRYLSKAERKEDRMRDKFRRNRKKTERTAK
;
A
#
# COMPACT_ATOMS: atom_id res chain seq x y z
N MET A 1 -49.90 23.86 17.81
CA MET A 1 -48.53 24.36 18.03
C MET A 1 -47.60 23.17 18.29
N PRO A 2 -46.59 22.91 17.44
CA PRO A 2 -45.65 21.81 17.69
C PRO A 2 -44.67 22.18 18.82
N LYS A 3 -44.44 21.24 19.74
CA LYS A 3 -43.53 21.40 20.89
C LYS A 3 -42.09 21.62 20.40
N PRO A 4 -41.29 22.50 21.03
CA PRO A 4 -39.91 22.71 20.60
C PRO A 4 -39.08 21.44 20.86
N TYR A 5 -38.36 21.00 19.83
CA TYR A 5 -37.46 19.85 19.92
C TYR A 5 -36.37 20.09 20.98
N SER A 6 -36.38 19.27 22.03
CA SER A 6 -35.30 19.17 23.00
C SER A 6 -34.08 18.54 22.31
N LYS A 7 -32.96 19.27 22.24
CA LYS A 7 -31.70 18.73 21.72
C LYS A 7 -31.23 17.60 22.65
N PRO A 8 -30.95 16.39 22.15
CA PRO A 8 -30.37 15.35 22.99
C PRO A 8 -29.00 15.84 23.50
N GLY A 9 -28.79 15.78 24.82
CA GLY A 9 -27.52 16.11 25.43
C GLY A 9 -26.40 15.27 24.80
N ALA A 10 -25.28 15.91 24.47
CA ALA A 10 -24.10 15.19 23.99
C ALA A 10 -23.73 14.10 25.00
N PRO A 11 -23.38 12.87 24.56
CA PRO A 11 -22.95 11.83 25.48
C PRO A 11 -21.75 12.37 26.26
N SER A 12 -21.90 12.48 27.58
CA SER A 12 -20.78 12.84 28.44
C SER A 12 -19.71 11.79 28.22
N LEU A 13 -18.48 12.23 27.93
CA LEU A 13 -17.29 11.40 27.96
C LEU A 13 -17.00 11.07 29.43
N ALA A 14 -17.89 10.32 30.07
CA ALA A 14 -17.61 9.68 31.34
C ALA A 14 -16.35 8.85 31.10
N SER A 15 -15.28 9.18 31.83
CA SER A 15 -13.99 8.55 31.76
C SER A 15 -14.11 7.10 32.21
N LYS A 16 -14.52 6.23 31.28
CA LYS A 16 -14.42 4.79 31.42
C LYS A 16 -12.96 4.50 31.68
N LYS A 17 -12.61 4.24 32.95
CA LYS A 17 -11.29 3.79 33.37
C LYS A 17 -10.99 2.57 32.52
N ARG A 18 -10.14 2.71 31.50
CA ARG A 18 -9.71 1.60 30.68
C ARG A 18 -9.05 0.62 31.63
N LYS A 19 -9.61 -0.59 31.75
CA LYS A 19 -8.98 -1.70 32.47
C LYS A 19 -7.55 -1.77 31.93
N ARG A 20 -6.54 -1.67 32.82
CA ARG A 20 -5.16 -1.80 32.37
C ARG A 20 -5.03 -3.24 31.87
N ASP A 21 -4.76 -3.41 30.59
CA ASP A 21 -4.51 -4.73 30.01
C ASP A 21 -3.35 -5.38 30.76
N ASP A 22 -3.55 -6.57 31.31
CA ASP A 22 -2.55 -7.29 32.11
C ASP A 22 -1.27 -7.56 31.30
N ASN A 23 -1.38 -7.64 29.96
CA ASN A 23 -0.28 -7.76 28.99
C ASN A 23 0.73 -6.59 29.00
N ARG A 24 0.44 -5.48 29.69
CA ARG A 24 1.41 -4.38 29.85
C ARG A 24 2.54 -4.74 30.80
N LYS A 25 2.31 -5.68 31.71
CA LYS A 25 3.34 -6.20 32.61
C LYS A 25 4.26 -7.16 31.87
N ASP A 26 3.70 -7.99 30.99
CA ASP A 26 4.46 -8.99 30.22
C ASP A 26 5.42 -8.35 29.20
N ASN A 27 5.05 -7.19 28.65
CA ASN A 27 5.91 -6.42 27.74
C ASN A 27 6.82 -5.40 28.46
N GLN A 28 6.90 -5.47 29.80
CA GLN A 28 7.74 -4.57 30.56
C GLN A 28 9.17 -5.10 30.56
N ILE A 29 10.01 -4.49 29.74
CA ILE A 29 11.43 -4.85 29.64
C ILE A 29 12.10 -4.59 31.01
N GLU A 30 12.68 -5.63 31.61
CA GLU A 30 13.28 -5.57 32.95
C GLU A 30 14.58 -4.75 32.97
N GLU A 31 15.37 -4.80 31.90
CA GLU A 31 16.64 -4.08 31.77
C GLU A 31 16.78 -3.42 30.39
N ILE A 32 17.16 -2.14 30.37
CA ILE A 32 17.44 -1.39 29.15
C ILE A 32 18.94 -1.12 29.08
N THR A 33 19.64 -1.81 28.18
CA THR A 33 21.05 -1.54 27.90
C THR A 33 21.17 -0.35 26.94
N PHE A 34 22.01 0.63 27.29
CA PHE A 34 22.21 1.83 26.47
C PHE A 34 23.57 1.80 25.78
N ASP A 35 23.57 1.40 24.51
CA ASP A 35 24.75 1.48 23.67
C ASP A 35 24.86 2.86 23.01
N ARG A 36 25.97 3.54 23.30
CA ARG A 36 26.26 4.88 22.76
C ARG A 36 26.52 4.83 21.25
N SER A 37 27.07 3.74 20.73
CA SER A 37 27.37 3.58 19.30
C SER A 37 26.08 3.43 18.48
N ALA A 38 25.20 2.51 18.86
CA ALA A 38 23.87 2.36 18.29
C ALA A 38 23.05 3.67 18.38
N ARG A 39 23.21 4.42 19.47
CA ARG A 39 22.56 5.74 19.61
C ARG A 39 23.11 6.78 18.62
N GLN A 40 24.41 6.79 18.37
CA GLN A 40 25.01 7.67 17.36
C GLN A 40 24.52 7.32 15.96
N GLU A 41 24.49 6.03 15.60
CA GLU A 41 23.92 5.55 14.33
C GLU A 41 22.43 5.89 14.20
N TYR A 42 21.68 5.79 15.29
CA TYR A 42 20.29 6.23 15.33
C TYR A 42 20.18 7.75 15.18
N LEU A 43 21.11 8.56 15.68
CA LEU A 43 21.00 10.01 15.49
C LEU A 43 21.45 10.46 14.09
N THR A 44 22.38 9.78 13.44
CA THR A 44 22.89 10.19 12.11
C THR A 44 22.22 9.46 10.94
N GLY A 45 21.80 8.21 11.14
CA GLY A 45 21.28 7.32 10.11
C GLY A 45 19.80 7.49 9.75
N PHE A 46 19.26 8.71 9.75
CA PHE A 46 17.82 8.95 9.48
C PHE A 46 17.36 8.37 8.13
N HIS A 47 18.18 8.52 7.09
CA HIS A 47 17.88 7.96 5.77
C HIS A 47 17.84 6.43 5.82
N LYS A 48 18.85 5.80 6.45
CA LYS A 48 18.88 4.33 6.66
C LYS A 48 17.62 3.83 7.35
N ARG A 49 17.17 4.50 8.42
CA ARG A 49 15.91 4.12 9.12
C ARG A 49 14.66 4.38 8.31
N LYS A 50 14.64 5.42 7.48
CA LYS A 50 13.51 5.67 6.59
C LYS A 50 13.41 4.56 5.55
N VAL A 51 14.52 4.19 4.92
CA VAL A 51 14.58 3.08 3.96
C VAL A 51 14.21 1.77 4.65
N ALA A 52 14.77 1.47 5.82
CA ALA A 52 14.45 0.26 6.58
C ALA A 52 12.95 0.15 6.92
N ARG A 53 12.30 1.26 7.31
CA ARG A 53 10.84 1.27 7.53
C ARG A 53 10.03 1.02 6.27
N ILE A 54 10.48 1.57 5.13
CA ILE A 54 9.81 1.35 3.85
C ILE A 54 9.95 -0.12 3.45
N LYS A 55 11.16 -0.69 3.56
CA LYS A 55 11.44 -2.10 3.29
C LYS A 55 10.63 -3.02 4.20
N ALA A 56 10.62 -2.79 5.52
CA ALA A 56 9.83 -3.57 6.45
C ALA A 56 8.32 -3.53 6.12
N ALA A 57 7.79 -2.38 5.71
CA ALA A 57 6.40 -2.27 5.28
C ALA A 57 6.12 -3.00 3.96
N GLN A 58 7.08 -3.03 3.04
CA GLN A 58 6.99 -3.82 1.80
C GLN A 58 7.04 -5.31 2.11
N GLU A 59 8.00 -5.75 2.92
CA GLU A 59 8.16 -7.15 3.35
C GLU A 59 6.93 -7.67 4.10
N GLU A 60 6.33 -6.86 4.99
CA GLU A 60 5.09 -7.23 5.69
C GLU A 60 3.90 -7.37 4.71
N ALA A 61 3.81 -6.47 3.72
CA ALA A 61 2.77 -6.54 2.70
C ALA A 61 2.96 -7.77 1.78
N GLU A 62 4.19 -8.09 1.41
CA GLU A 62 4.52 -9.27 0.63
C GLU A 62 4.24 -10.56 1.39
N LYS A 63 4.65 -10.62 2.67
CA LYS A 63 4.38 -11.77 3.54
C LYS A 63 2.88 -12.02 3.67
N ARG A 64 2.11 -10.96 3.96
CA ARG A 64 0.66 -11.03 4.03
C ARG A 64 0.04 -11.47 2.70
N GLY A 65 0.52 -10.93 1.57
CA GLY A 65 0.04 -11.34 0.25
C GLY A 65 0.35 -12.80 -0.09
N ARG A 66 1.48 -13.34 0.37
CA ARG A 66 1.80 -14.77 0.23
C ARG A 66 0.86 -15.63 1.07
N GLU A 67 0.65 -15.25 2.33
CA GLU A 67 -0.27 -15.93 3.25
C GLU A 67 -1.71 -15.94 2.69
N GLU A 68 -2.20 -14.79 2.21
CA GLU A 68 -3.52 -14.66 1.59
C GLU A 68 -3.67 -15.56 0.35
N ARG A 69 -2.66 -15.62 -0.54
CA ARG A 69 -2.69 -16.54 -1.70
C ARG A 69 -2.71 -18.01 -1.30
N ILE A 70 -1.97 -18.39 -0.26
CA ILE A 70 -1.95 -19.78 0.24
C ILE A 70 -3.32 -20.13 0.82
N GLU A 71 -3.92 -19.23 1.61
CA GLU A 71 -5.26 -19.40 2.16
C GLU A 71 -6.31 -19.50 1.05
N GLU A 72 -6.24 -18.64 0.02
CA GLU A 72 -7.15 -18.69 -1.13
C GLU A 72 -7.05 -20.01 -1.90
N ARG A 73 -5.83 -20.49 -2.15
CA ARG A 73 -5.63 -21.81 -2.78
C ARG A 73 -6.18 -22.94 -1.92
N LYS A 74 -5.96 -22.89 -0.60
CA LYS A 74 -6.50 -23.87 0.33
C LYS A 74 -8.03 -23.89 0.28
N ARG A 75 -8.67 -22.72 0.36
CA ARG A 75 -10.13 -22.57 0.24
C ARG A 75 -10.68 -23.09 -1.08
N LEU A 76 -9.99 -22.84 -2.20
CA LEU A 76 -10.41 -23.36 -3.51
C LEU A 76 -10.33 -24.90 -3.58
N ARG A 77 -9.29 -25.49 -2.99
CA ARG A 77 -9.16 -26.96 -2.91
C ARG A 77 -10.24 -27.56 -2.02
N GLU A 78 -10.49 -26.97 -0.85
CA GLU A 78 -11.55 -27.39 0.06
C GLU A 78 -12.94 -27.29 -0.62
N ALA A 79 -13.24 -26.16 -1.27
CA ALA A 79 -14.50 -25.99 -2.00
C ALA A 79 -14.70 -27.04 -3.11
N ARG A 80 -13.63 -27.36 -3.86
CA ARG A 80 -13.67 -28.44 -4.87
C ARG A 80 -13.89 -29.81 -4.25
N LYS A 81 -13.24 -30.10 -3.10
CA LYS A 81 -13.41 -31.36 -2.37
C LYS A 81 -14.85 -31.50 -1.85
N GLU A 82 -15.42 -30.42 -1.32
CA GLU A 82 -16.81 -30.38 -0.86
C GLU A 82 -17.81 -30.55 -2.04
N GLU A 83 -17.59 -29.86 -3.16
CA GLU A 83 -18.43 -30.00 -4.36
C GLU A 83 -18.39 -31.44 -4.89
N LEU A 84 -17.21 -32.05 -4.98
CA LEU A 84 -17.05 -33.43 -5.40
C LEU A 84 -17.73 -34.40 -4.43
N ARG A 85 -17.59 -34.19 -3.12
CA ARG A 85 -18.26 -35.00 -2.09
C ARG A 85 -19.79 -34.91 -2.23
N LEU A 86 -20.34 -33.72 -2.38
CA LEU A 86 -21.78 -33.51 -2.58
C LEU A 86 -22.27 -34.13 -3.91
N HIS A 87 -21.46 -34.05 -4.96
CA HIS A 87 -21.80 -34.66 -6.26
C HIS A 87 -21.84 -36.19 -6.17
N VAL A 88 -20.82 -36.81 -5.55
CA VAL A 88 -20.79 -38.25 -5.32
C VAL A 88 -21.96 -38.69 -4.45
N GLU A 89 -22.27 -37.95 -3.38
CA GLU A 89 -23.44 -38.21 -2.54
C GLU A 89 -24.74 -38.14 -3.35
N ALA A 90 -24.93 -37.10 -4.18
CA ALA A 90 -26.11 -36.96 -5.03
C ALA A 90 -26.24 -38.07 -6.07
N VAL A 91 -25.12 -38.50 -6.68
CA VAL A 91 -25.09 -39.62 -7.64
C VAL A 91 -25.44 -40.92 -6.94
N ASN A 92 -24.84 -41.20 -5.77
CA ASN A 92 -25.13 -42.40 -4.98
C ASN A 92 -26.61 -42.47 -4.56
N GLN A 93 -27.19 -41.33 -4.15
CA GLN A 93 -28.62 -41.23 -3.86
C GLN A 93 -29.48 -41.52 -5.11
N SER A 94 -29.10 -41.01 -6.29
CA SER A 94 -29.83 -41.22 -7.54
C SER A 94 -29.83 -42.68 -8.01
N LEU A 95 -28.71 -43.39 -7.77
CA LEU A 95 -28.54 -44.81 -8.09
C LEU A 95 -29.16 -45.75 -7.05
N GLY A 96 -29.75 -45.20 -5.96
CA GLY A 96 -30.32 -46.01 -4.88
C GLY A 96 -29.26 -46.79 -4.09
N LEU A 97 -27.98 -46.43 -4.21
CA LEU A 97 -26.84 -47.02 -3.51
C LEU A 97 -26.70 -46.44 -2.09
N ASN A 98 -27.82 -46.25 -1.39
CA ASN A 98 -27.84 -45.92 0.04
C ASN A 98 -27.50 -47.19 0.85
N ARG A 99 -26.41 -47.87 0.53
CA ARG A 99 -25.98 -49.06 1.24
C ARG A 99 -24.89 -48.64 2.22
N SER A 100 -25.27 -48.68 3.50
CA SER A 100 -24.46 -48.79 4.71
C SER A 100 -23.08 -49.43 4.47
N ASP A 101 -22.13 -48.67 3.97
CA ASP A 101 -20.70 -48.95 4.10
C ASP A 101 -20.05 -47.68 4.63
N ASN A 102 -20.12 -47.60 5.95
CA ASN A 102 -19.41 -46.65 6.78
C ASN A 102 -17.96 -47.15 6.91
N GLU A 103 -17.23 -47.16 5.80
CA GLU A 103 -15.77 -47.16 5.84
C GLU A 103 -15.36 -45.71 5.74
N GLU A 104 -15.20 -45.12 6.92
CA GLU A 104 -14.38 -43.94 7.13
C GLU A 104 -12.98 -44.28 6.63
N GLU A 105 -12.75 -44.14 5.33
CA GLU A 105 -11.41 -44.07 4.77
C GLU A 105 -10.87 -42.70 5.22
N ASP A 106 -10.29 -42.73 6.42
CA ASP A 106 -9.40 -41.72 6.97
C ASP A 106 -8.24 -41.60 5.99
N GLU A 107 -8.45 -40.84 4.90
CA GLU A 107 -7.40 -40.41 4.00
C GLU A 107 -6.47 -39.52 4.82
N GLU A 108 -5.50 -40.17 5.46
CA GLU A 108 -4.34 -39.58 6.10
C GLU A 108 -3.88 -38.40 5.25
N GLU A 109 -3.91 -37.24 5.89
CA GLU A 109 -3.44 -35.98 5.37
C GLU A 109 -1.94 -36.12 5.04
N GLU A 110 -1.62 -36.57 3.82
CA GLU A 110 -0.29 -36.40 3.23
C GLU A 110 -0.12 -34.91 2.95
N SER A 111 0.18 -34.18 4.03
CA SER A 111 0.81 -32.87 4.01
C SER A 111 2.18 -33.03 3.34
N GLY A 112 2.16 -33.11 2.01
CA GLY A 112 3.33 -32.99 1.15
C GLY A 112 3.98 -31.63 1.33
N THR A 113 4.82 -31.53 2.35
CA THR A 113 5.87 -30.53 2.49
C THR A 113 6.94 -30.83 1.42
N GLY A 114 6.68 -30.36 0.21
CA GLY A 114 7.59 -30.45 -0.93
C GLY A 114 7.82 -29.08 -1.53
N ASP A 115 8.36 -28.16 -0.74
CA ASP A 115 9.05 -26.96 -1.24
C ASP A 115 10.46 -27.38 -1.66
N GLU A 116 10.59 -28.14 -2.75
CA GLU A 116 11.84 -28.29 -3.51
C GLU A 116 11.47 -28.46 -4.99
N GLY A 117 11.36 -27.31 -5.67
CA GLY A 117 11.21 -27.20 -7.11
C GLY A 117 12.42 -26.51 -7.74
N GLU A 118 13.62 -26.92 -7.36
CA GLU A 118 14.81 -26.78 -8.18
C GLU A 118 14.95 -28.06 -9.02
N GLY A 119 15.11 -27.94 -10.34
CA GLY A 119 15.49 -29.07 -11.19
C GLY A 119 14.46 -29.56 -12.21
N GLY A 120 13.79 -28.65 -12.92
CA GLY A 120 13.23 -28.93 -14.25
C GLY A 120 14.23 -28.57 -15.34
N ALA A 121 15.40 -29.21 -15.36
CA ALA A 121 16.33 -29.13 -16.49
C ALA A 121 15.74 -29.94 -17.65
N GLU A 122 14.77 -29.36 -18.36
CA GLU A 122 14.45 -29.84 -19.69
C GLU A 122 15.46 -29.22 -20.65
N ALA A 123 16.49 -29.99 -20.98
CA ALA A 123 17.29 -29.78 -22.18
C ALA A 123 16.39 -30.02 -23.40
N GLY A 124 15.43 -29.13 -23.62
CA GLY A 124 14.73 -28.99 -24.88
C GLY A 124 15.62 -28.15 -25.78
N ASN A 125 16.13 -28.76 -26.84
CA ASN A 125 16.82 -28.04 -27.93
C ASN A 125 16.10 -26.72 -28.21
N GLY A 126 16.86 -25.65 -28.50
CA GLY A 126 16.34 -24.39 -29.02
C GLY A 126 15.44 -24.66 -30.23
N ILE A 127 14.14 -24.75 -29.97
CA ILE A 127 13.10 -25.06 -30.92
C ILE A 127 12.30 -23.78 -30.99
N ASN A 128 12.47 -23.06 -32.10
CA ASN A 128 11.51 -22.06 -32.56
C ASN A 128 10.13 -22.72 -32.56
N GLU A 129 9.36 -22.52 -31.49
CA GLU A 129 8.02 -23.05 -31.36
C GLU A 129 7.08 -22.11 -32.12
N GLU A 130 6.79 -22.46 -33.37
CA GLU A 130 5.82 -21.76 -34.21
C GLU A 130 4.41 -22.29 -33.88
N SER A 131 3.67 -21.56 -33.03
CA SER A 131 2.28 -21.90 -32.73
C SER A 131 1.34 -21.21 -33.72
N GLU A 132 0.70 -21.99 -34.60
CA GLU A 132 -0.31 -21.51 -35.54
C GLU A 132 -1.66 -21.29 -34.83
N PHE A 133 -2.08 -20.03 -34.71
CA PHE A 133 -3.43 -19.67 -34.27
C PHE A 133 -4.33 -19.46 -35.50
N VAL A 134 -5.37 -20.28 -35.62
CA VAL A 134 -6.37 -20.17 -36.69
C VAL A 134 -7.63 -19.51 -36.13
N ASP A 135 -7.81 -18.23 -36.43
CA ASP A 135 -9.13 -17.59 -36.38
C ASP A 135 -9.74 -17.61 -37.78
N GLU A 136 -11.03 -17.89 -37.89
CA GLU A 136 -11.79 -18.16 -39.15
C GLU A 136 -11.68 -17.06 -40.23
N GLU A 137 -11.11 -15.90 -39.93
CA GLU A 137 -10.95 -14.78 -40.86
C GLU A 137 -9.52 -14.20 -40.95
N LYS A 138 -8.57 -14.61 -40.08
CA LYS A 138 -7.19 -14.05 -40.05
C LYS A 138 -6.16 -15.06 -39.52
N PHE A 139 -5.11 -15.31 -40.30
CA PHE A 139 -3.94 -16.08 -39.87
C PHE A 139 -2.85 -15.13 -39.36
N THR A 140 -2.43 -15.29 -38.11
CA THR A 140 -1.29 -14.56 -37.54
C THR A 140 -0.35 -15.54 -36.84
N THR A 141 0.91 -15.56 -37.26
CA THR A 141 1.96 -16.37 -36.63
C THR A 141 2.75 -15.51 -35.66
N VAL A 142 2.95 -16.01 -34.44
CA VAL A 142 3.80 -15.38 -33.42
C VAL A 142 5.01 -16.27 -33.19
N THR A 143 6.21 -15.74 -33.42
CA THR A 143 7.49 -16.44 -33.17
C THR A 143 8.14 -15.86 -31.91
N VAL A 144 8.43 -16.71 -30.93
CA VAL A 144 9.10 -16.31 -29.68
C VAL A 144 10.58 -16.64 -29.79
N THR A 145 11.42 -15.60 -29.84
CA THR A 145 12.90 -15.71 -29.80
C THR A 145 13.39 -15.22 -28.44
N THR A 146 14.22 -16.00 -27.76
CA THR A 146 14.90 -15.58 -26.54
C THR A 146 15.97 -14.54 -26.90
N MET A 147 15.85 -13.32 -26.36
CA MET A 147 16.94 -12.35 -26.41
C MET A 147 17.94 -12.73 -25.31
N ASP A 148 19.17 -13.09 -25.70
CA ASP A 148 20.28 -13.26 -24.78
C ASP A 148 20.73 -11.87 -24.30
N GLU A 149 20.63 -11.59 -23.00
CA GLU A 149 20.88 -10.27 -22.38
C GLU A 149 22.39 -9.93 -22.21
N ASP A 150 23.31 -10.66 -22.86
CA ASP A 150 24.75 -10.54 -22.61
C ASP A 150 25.58 -9.99 -23.80
N GLU A 151 24.96 -9.46 -24.86
CA GLU A 151 25.70 -8.88 -25.99
C GLU A 151 25.03 -7.57 -26.45
N ASP A 152 25.40 -6.46 -25.80
CA ASP A 152 25.62 -5.13 -26.39
C ASP A 152 25.82 -4.10 -25.25
N GLU A 153 26.96 -4.21 -24.58
CA GLU A 153 27.59 -3.13 -23.83
C GLU A 153 28.53 -2.42 -24.80
N ASP A 154 28.10 -1.31 -25.41
CA ASP A 154 28.99 -0.18 -25.79
C ASP A 154 28.22 1.00 -26.41
N GLU A 155 28.59 2.20 -25.94
CA GLU A 155 28.34 3.55 -26.48
C GLU A 155 26.95 4.18 -26.32
N ASP A 156 26.76 4.92 -25.21
CA ASP A 156 26.42 6.36 -25.26
C ASP A 156 26.54 6.98 -23.84
N GLU A 157 27.77 7.31 -23.43
CA GLU A 157 28.06 8.27 -22.36
C GLU A 157 28.16 9.69 -22.95
N GLU A 158 27.21 10.57 -22.61
CA GLU A 158 27.48 12.02 -22.58
C GLU A 158 26.88 12.67 -21.32
N GLU A 159 27.78 12.88 -20.35
CA GLU A 159 28.04 14.10 -19.56
C GLU A 159 26.90 15.10 -19.27
N GLY A 160 26.80 15.51 -18.00
CA GLY A 160 25.98 16.67 -17.64
C GLY A 160 25.83 16.98 -16.15
N ALA A 161 26.95 17.05 -15.42
CA ALA A 161 27.00 17.52 -14.03
C ALA A 161 26.59 19.00 -13.88
N ALA A 162 25.84 19.33 -12.82
CA ALA A 162 25.97 20.60 -12.09
C ALA A 162 25.14 20.57 -10.80
N GLY A 163 25.83 20.59 -9.65
CA GLY A 163 25.22 20.92 -8.37
C GLY A 163 25.05 22.44 -8.19
N ASP A 164 24.21 22.84 -7.23
CA ASP A 164 24.37 24.09 -6.50
C ASP A 164 23.67 24.00 -5.14
N GLU A 165 24.48 23.97 -4.09
CA GLU A 165 24.09 24.34 -2.74
C GLU A 165 23.92 25.86 -2.67
N LYS A 166 22.82 26.35 -2.08
CA LYS A 166 22.92 27.57 -1.29
C LYS A 166 21.85 27.70 -0.20
N ASP A 167 22.39 27.67 1.01
CA ASP A 167 21.96 28.36 2.21
C ASP A 167 21.44 29.79 1.96
N THR A 168 20.41 30.21 2.69
CA THR A 168 20.26 31.58 3.23
C THR A 168 19.08 31.67 4.19
N THR A 169 19.42 31.57 5.47
CA THR A 169 19.17 32.58 6.53
C THR A 169 17.77 33.17 6.79
N ASP A 170 17.43 33.06 8.08
CA ASP A 170 16.48 33.84 8.86
C ASP A 170 16.30 35.32 8.47
N THR A 171 15.05 35.80 8.54
CA THR A 171 14.81 37.17 9.02
C THR A 171 13.52 37.24 9.83
N ASN A 172 13.70 37.10 11.14
CA ASN A 172 12.77 37.55 12.16
C ASN A 172 13.00 39.07 12.34
N LYS A 173 11.99 39.92 12.07
CA LYS A 173 12.06 41.35 12.43
C LYS A 173 10.75 41.84 13.02
N SER A 174 10.69 41.77 14.34
CA SER A 174 9.89 42.61 15.21
C SER A 174 10.18 44.09 14.95
N ASN A 175 9.14 44.91 14.80
CA ASN A 175 9.27 46.35 14.92
C ASN A 175 8.10 46.92 15.73
N GLU A 176 8.44 47.51 16.89
CA GLU A 176 7.54 48.22 17.79
C GLU A 176 7.51 49.73 17.46
N LYS A 177 6.28 50.30 17.41
CA LYS A 177 5.84 51.67 17.79
C LYS A 177 6.33 52.88 16.94
N PRO A 178 5.68 54.08 17.00
CA PRO A 178 4.62 54.55 17.91
C PRO A 178 3.32 55.04 17.23
N LYS A 179 2.40 55.50 18.09
CA LYS A 179 1.01 55.86 17.85
C LYS A 179 0.88 57.28 17.29
N ASP A 180 0.07 57.46 16.25
CA ASP A 180 -0.64 58.71 16.00
C ASP A 180 -2.14 58.46 15.83
N LYS A 181 -2.91 59.09 16.73
CA LYS A 181 -4.38 59.00 16.77
C LYS A 181 -4.97 59.97 15.75
N LYS A 182 -5.51 59.44 14.66
CA LYS A 182 -6.61 60.09 13.93
C LYS A 182 -7.82 59.16 13.96
N GLU A 183 -8.89 59.67 14.54
CA GLU A 183 -10.17 59.02 14.74
C GLU A 183 -10.80 58.70 13.38
N LYS A 184 -10.60 57.46 12.90
CA LYS A 184 -11.27 56.94 11.72
C LYS A 184 -12.50 56.15 12.18
N GLU A 185 -13.65 56.55 11.65
CA GLU A 185 -14.94 55.88 11.82
C GLU A 185 -14.79 54.35 11.63
N LYS A 186 -15.25 53.59 12.63
CA LYS A 186 -15.05 52.14 12.69
C LYS A 186 -15.91 51.44 11.64
N LYS A 187 -15.35 51.19 10.46
CA LYS A 187 -15.94 50.23 9.51
C LYS A 187 -16.13 48.87 10.20
N PRO A 188 -17.26 48.17 10.01
CA PRO A 188 -17.52 46.90 10.66
C PRO A 188 -16.41 45.90 10.32
N LYS A 189 -15.73 45.38 11.35
CA LYS A 189 -14.66 44.39 11.18
C LYS A 189 -15.24 43.15 10.51
N GLN A 190 -14.74 42.81 9.32
CA GLN A 190 -15.10 41.56 8.67
C GLN A 190 -14.72 40.41 9.60
N LYS A 191 -15.69 39.53 9.87
CA LYS A 191 -15.46 38.35 10.71
C LYS A 191 -14.32 37.55 10.08
N LYS A 192 -13.32 37.19 10.89
CA LYS A 192 -12.23 36.30 10.45
C LYS A 192 -12.89 35.05 9.87
N LYS A 193 -12.58 34.72 8.61
CA LYS A 193 -13.05 33.49 7.99
C LYS A 193 -12.60 32.36 8.91
N LYS A 194 -13.55 31.59 9.44
CA LYS A 194 -13.21 30.37 10.16
C LYS A 194 -12.50 29.51 9.13
N PHE A 195 -11.20 29.30 9.29
CA PHE A 195 -10.47 28.33 8.50
C PHE A 195 -11.11 26.98 8.83
N ARG A 196 -12.03 26.55 7.98
CA ARG A 196 -12.36 25.15 7.90
C ARG A 196 -11.35 24.59 6.94
N TYR A 197 -10.72 23.48 7.31
CA TYR A 197 -9.97 22.72 6.33
C TYR A 197 -10.94 22.46 5.17
N LEU A 198 -10.58 22.94 3.98
CA LEU A 198 -11.20 22.49 2.75
C LEU A 198 -11.34 20.98 2.82
N SER A 199 -12.51 20.47 2.42
CA SER A 199 -12.72 19.02 2.36
C SER A 199 -11.63 18.38 1.49
N LYS A 200 -11.38 17.08 1.64
CA LYS A 200 -10.35 16.41 0.84
C LYS A 200 -10.56 16.61 -0.68
N ALA A 201 -11.83 16.67 -1.11
CA ALA A 201 -12.20 16.94 -2.50
C ALA A 201 -11.84 18.38 -2.92
N GLU A 202 -12.27 19.38 -2.14
CA GLU A 202 -11.97 20.80 -2.40
C GLU A 202 -10.45 21.07 -2.44
N ARG A 203 -9.68 20.42 -1.55
CA ARG A 203 -8.21 20.52 -1.55
C ARG A 203 -7.58 19.92 -2.81
N LYS A 204 -8.17 18.85 -3.36
CA LYS A 204 -7.69 18.23 -4.60
C LYS A 204 -7.97 19.16 -5.79
N GLU A 205 -9.14 19.78 -5.84
CA GLU A 205 -9.49 20.76 -6.88
C GLU A 205 -8.58 22.00 -6.86
N ASP A 206 -8.30 22.57 -5.68
CA ASP A 206 -7.41 23.73 -5.57
C ASP A 206 -5.97 23.37 -5.97
N ARG A 207 -5.47 22.19 -5.59
CA ARG A 207 -4.17 21.69 -6.05
C ARG A 207 -4.12 21.55 -7.57
N MET A 208 -5.19 21.07 -8.20
CA MET A 208 -5.29 20.96 -9.65
C MET A 208 -5.27 22.36 -10.29
N ARG A 209 -6.08 23.30 -9.80
CA ARG A 209 -6.09 24.70 -10.29
C ARG A 209 -4.72 25.37 -10.17
N ASP A 210 -4.00 25.16 -9.07
CA ASP A 210 -2.67 25.72 -8.88
C ASP A 210 -1.61 25.08 -9.79
N LYS A 211 -1.76 23.78 -10.12
CA LYS A 211 -0.93 23.12 -11.14
C LYS A 211 -1.19 23.73 -12.52
N PHE A 212 -2.45 23.89 -12.93
CA PHE A 212 -2.79 24.52 -14.21
C PHE A 212 -2.26 25.95 -14.32
N ARG A 213 -2.40 26.76 -13.26
CA ARG A 213 -1.85 28.12 -13.22
C ARG A 213 -0.32 28.15 -13.32
N ARG A 214 0.36 27.23 -12.64
CA ARG A 214 1.84 27.11 -12.72
C ARG A 214 2.29 26.68 -14.11
N ASN A 215 1.62 25.69 -14.70
CA ASN A 215 1.94 25.23 -16.04
C ASN A 215 1.73 26.34 -17.07
N ARG A 216 0.61 27.07 -17.01
CA ARG A 216 0.36 28.23 -17.88
C ARG A 216 1.43 29.32 -17.74
N LYS A 217 1.83 29.64 -16.51
CA LYS A 217 2.92 30.61 -16.29
C LYS A 217 4.27 30.09 -16.79
N LYS A 218 4.51 28.78 -16.72
CA LYS A 218 5.72 28.15 -17.25
C LYS A 218 5.74 28.25 -18.77
N THR A 219 4.64 27.91 -19.45
CA THR A 219 4.54 28.02 -20.91
C THR A 219 4.66 29.47 -21.39
N GLU A 220 4.05 30.43 -20.70
CA GLU A 220 4.19 31.86 -21.01
C GLU A 220 5.63 32.39 -20.83
N ARG A 221 6.41 31.78 -19.93
CA ARG A 221 7.83 32.13 -19.73
C ARG A 221 8.75 31.49 -20.76
N THR A 222 8.46 30.27 -21.19
CA THR A 222 9.27 29.55 -22.17
C THR A 222 8.96 29.95 -23.61
N ALA A 223 7.81 30.57 -23.85
CA ALA A 223 7.40 31.08 -25.17
C ALA A 223 7.88 32.52 -25.45
N LYS A 224 8.67 33.11 -24.56
CA LYS A 224 9.23 34.45 -24.70
C LYS A 224 10.75 34.37 -24.74
#